data_AF-A0A7S4WES9-F1
#
_entry.id   AF-A0A7S4WES9-F1
#
_cell.length_a   1.000
_cell.length_b   1.000
_cell.length_c   1.000
_cell.angle_alpha   90.00
_cell.angle_beta   90.00
_cell.angle_gamma   90.00
#
_symmetry.space_group_name_H-M   'P 1'
#
loop_
_entity.id
_entity.type
_entity.pdbx_description
1 polymer ?
#
loop_
_entity_poly.entity_id
_entity_poly.type
_entity_poly.pdbx_seq_one_letter_code
_entity_poly.pdbx_strand_id
1 'polypeptide(L)'
;DYHLKELSMGEHAQPVTGMRSCMDLSEEHGLGGDWRAREWYVVKKADVSLAPGNAIRPHVQMGIEARQLVEGRHGLEDARITSAEHPLVRYADAFTHYFDLIAERKSAVYHLRELAKTSVLAKLLLEDSDLKLEDVWFEESSNGDGTAAREIPQLWNERSHCHIRVKDGKLVDVDEGISTRKHGVYGGVQFGVDEIVGAFAAVPLFSAVTALSEEPGQYTSFAQITGGAVVAPRQPRGVDLNLDSFSLSTPKVLASEAEGADRMEARGAFGEAFWSSLDRETGSVFAAEDVRWLKALFNPKLSDRRDEGESFVPPNANPEYLRMLRGLLREEEATRQQRKAHFFSADFQVDSAGPLFPSDWASSFGLAREQAAPAGATKDVRSPSATEAAKLKQALKSIAPSFDKTTEDGARFRIYHVGRLEVRTAQEDGGEESIGAVCSGFAPEEVSKPSDVIVKATEYVEAEEPGCHYYVVLETEMGNFIVTEKLKDGKVRWGANPKHLEARNSLARVTGSVECRGACITVRDIQNSEVRALLSNCDRRRYARGVFGLAQPACRKCWAALTEAQRRVAEQLGAWGLEGWDESAAQVWSKEWWQLSDVQRTAAIALGAAADSWDELRRRPEAQPAPISH
;
A
#
# COMPACT_ATOMS: atom_id res chain seq x y z
N ASP A 1 12.07 14.86 23.80
CA ASP A 1 11.68 13.69 24.62
C ASP A 1 10.28 13.20 24.25
N TYR A 2 9.19 13.94 24.54
CA TYR A 2 7.80 13.61 24.12
C TYR A 2 7.71 13.06 22.69
N HIS A 3 7.98 13.93 21.70
CA HIS A 3 7.89 13.59 20.28
C HIS A 3 8.67 12.32 19.91
N LEU A 4 9.80 12.08 20.57
CA LEU A 4 10.70 10.97 20.29
C LEU A 4 10.11 9.64 20.78
N LYS A 5 9.51 9.63 21.97
CA LYS A 5 8.80 8.47 22.52
C LYS A 5 7.52 8.18 21.75
N GLU A 6 6.76 9.21 21.44
CA GLU A 6 5.58 9.09 20.59
C GLU A 6 5.94 8.50 19.22
N LEU A 7 7.09 8.90 18.66
CA LEU A 7 7.61 8.33 17.43
C LEU A 7 8.00 6.85 17.60
N SER A 8 8.67 6.48 18.70
CA SER A 8 9.04 5.07 18.94
C SER A 8 7.83 4.15 19.09
N MET A 9 6.74 4.64 19.67
CA MET A 9 5.49 3.88 19.81
C MET A 9 4.55 3.95 18.60
N GLY A 10 4.93 4.68 17.54
CA GLY A 10 4.10 4.81 16.34
C GLY A 10 2.83 5.65 16.56
N GLU A 11 2.90 6.70 17.39
CA GLU A 11 1.88 7.76 17.41
C GLU A 11 2.06 8.72 16.21
N HIS A 12 3.29 8.81 15.71
CA HIS A 12 3.63 9.56 14.50
C HIS A 12 4.07 8.60 13.39
N ALA A 13 3.86 9.04 12.14
CA ALA A 13 4.40 8.33 10.98
C ALA A 13 5.94 8.28 11.06
N GLN A 14 6.51 7.10 10.78
CA GLN A 14 7.96 6.94 10.83
C GLN A 14 8.63 7.79 9.73
N PRO A 15 9.72 8.51 10.04
CA PRO A 15 10.43 9.38 9.10
C PRO A 15 11.21 8.64 8.01
N VAL A 16 11.16 7.31 7.99
CA VAL A 16 11.91 6.45 7.07
C VAL A 16 10.99 5.39 6.53
N THR A 17 11.01 5.23 5.21
CA THR A 17 10.20 4.27 4.46
C THR A 17 10.57 2.85 4.87
N GLY A 18 9.60 2.09 5.38
CA GLY A 18 9.78 0.72 5.86
C GLY A 18 10.24 0.59 7.31
N MET A 19 10.62 1.69 7.96
CA MET A 19 10.96 1.65 9.37
C MET A 19 9.69 1.37 10.20
N ARG A 20 9.82 0.44 11.14
CA ARG A 20 8.74 0.00 12.02
C ARG A 20 8.82 0.70 13.36
N SER A 21 7.67 0.98 13.96
CA SER A 21 7.63 1.37 15.38
C SER A 21 7.89 0.16 16.28
N CYS A 22 8.20 0.39 17.55
CA CYS A 22 8.35 -0.70 18.52
C CYS A 22 7.05 -1.49 18.72
N MET A 23 5.89 -0.86 18.49
CA MET A 23 4.58 -1.51 18.57
C MET A 23 4.36 -2.44 17.37
N ASP A 24 4.67 -2.00 16.15
CA ASP A 24 4.60 -2.84 14.95
C ASP A 24 5.49 -4.09 15.11
N LEU A 25 6.71 -3.90 15.63
CA LEU A 25 7.66 -4.98 15.90
C LEU A 25 7.14 -5.94 16.98
N SER A 26 6.46 -5.42 18.01
CA SER A 26 5.87 -6.25 19.07
C SER A 26 4.75 -7.14 18.53
N GLU A 27 3.93 -6.63 17.61
CA GLU A 27 2.86 -7.38 16.96
C GLU A 27 3.40 -8.45 16.01
N GLU A 28 4.40 -8.11 15.18
CA GLU A 28 5.00 -9.03 14.19
C GLU A 28 5.63 -10.28 14.84
N HIS A 29 6.34 -10.10 15.95
CA HIS A 29 7.05 -11.20 16.61
C HIS A 29 6.17 -12.05 17.53
N GLY A 30 4.86 -11.76 17.58
CA GLY A 30 3.96 -12.47 18.49
C GLY A 30 4.40 -12.33 19.95
N LEU A 31 5.16 -11.28 20.28
CA LEU A 31 5.54 -10.91 21.63
C LEU A 31 4.32 -10.25 22.28
N GLY A 32 3.24 -11.02 22.39
CA GLY A 32 1.96 -10.60 22.95
C GLY A 32 1.96 -10.49 24.47
N GLY A 33 3.14 -10.51 25.09
CA GLY A 33 3.30 -10.27 26.53
C GLY A 33 3.50 -8.79 26.80
N ASP A 34 3.10 -8.38 28.01
CA ASP A 34 3.43 -7.06 28.53
C ASP A 34 4.95 -6.87 28.56
N TRP A 35 5.41 -5.72 28.09
CA TRP A 35 6.81 -5.34 28.22
C TRP A 35 6.93 -3.88 28.62
N ARG A 36 7.95 -3.61 29.40
CA ARG A 36 8.36 -2.28 29.80
C ARG A 36 9.79 -2.11 29.36
N ALA A 37 10.12 -0.95 28.81
CA ALA A 37 11.49 -0.66 28.41
C ALA A 37 11.78 0.82 28.54
N ARG A 38 13.07 1.14 28.60
CA ARG A 38 13.59 2.49 28.63
C ARG A 38 14.38 2.71 27.35
N GLU A 39 14.21 3.88 26.75
CA GLU A 39 15.03 4.33 25.62
C GLU A 39 15.72 5.64 25.95
N TRP A 40 16.93 5.82 25.39
CA TRP A 40 17.65 7.08 25.51
C TRP A 40 18.46 7.41 24.26
N TYR A 41 18.55 8.71 24.00
CA TYR A 41 19.39 9.27 22.95
C TYR A 41 20.79 9.48 23.48
N VAL A 42 21.80 9.04 22.75
CA VAL A 42 23.21 9.10 23.17
C VAL A 42 24.08 9.78 22.13
N VAL A 43 25.12 10.47 22.61
CA VAL A 43 26.29 10.80 21.78
C VAL A 43 27.19 9.57 21.76
N LYS A 44 27.26 8.86 20.62
CA LYS A 44 28.14 7.68 20.45
C LYS A 44 29.58 8.08 20.13
N LYS A 45 29.75 9.24 19.50
CA LYS A 45 31.05 9.82 19.16
C LYS A 45 30.93 11.33 19.18
N ALA A 46 31.91 12.00 19.77
CA ALA A 46 32.09 13.44 19.66
C ALA A 46 33.54 13.71 19.24
N ASP A 47 33.71 14.63 18.29
CA ASP A 47 35.01 15.14 17.91
C ASP A 47 34.90 16.59 17.43
N VAL A 48 36.00 17.32 17.51
CA VAL A 48 36.09 18.68 16.99
C VAL A 48 37.16 18.71 15.92
N SER A 49 36.85 19.34 14.80
CA SER A 49 37.78 19.56 13.70
C SER A 49 38.08 21.04 13.51
N LEU A 50 39.28 21.34 13.03
CA LEU A 50 39.68 22.69 12.63
C LEU A 50 39.71 22.75 11.09
N ALA A 51 38.81 23.53 10.52
CA ALA A 51 38.75 23.79 9.09
C ALA A 51 39.71 24.92 8.67
N PRO A 52 40.03 25.07 7.37
CA PRO A 52 40.81 26.21 6.88
C PRO A 52 40.24 27.54 7.37
N GLY A 53 41.11 28.46 7.79
CA GLY A 53 40.70 29.72 8.41
C GLY A 53 40.40 29.62 9.92
N ASN A 54 40.86 28.54 10.58
CA ASN A 54 40.68 28.30 12.02
C ASN A 54 39.21 28.18 12.46
N ALA A 55 38.32 27.81 11.54
CA ALA A 55 36.92 27.59 11.89
C ALA A 55 36.78 26.26 12.63
N ILE A 56 36.26 26.30 13.85
CA ILE A 56 36.00 25.13 14.68
C ILE A 56 34.70 24.48 14.22
N ARG A 57 34.73 23.18 13.92
CA ARG A 57 33.58 22.40 13.47
C ARG A 57 33.35 21.21 14.41
N PRO A 58 32.34 21.25 15.30
CA PRO A 58 31.97 20.11 16.11
C PRO A 58 31.30 19.04 15.23
N HIS A 59 31.64 17.78 15.50
CA HIS A 59 31.08 16.60 14.87
C HIS A 59 30.58 15.66 15.97
N VAL A 60 29.35 15.17 15.80
CA VAL A 60 28.74 14.19 16.69
C VAL A 60 28.13 13.07 15.88
N GLN A 61 28.30 11.84 16.36
CA GLN A 61 27.54 10.69 15.92
C GLN A 61 26.53 10.38 17.02
N MET A 62 25.26 10.62 16.73
CA MET A 62 24.17 10.34 17.64
C MET A 62 23.67 8.90 17.47
N GLY A 63 22.94 8.39 18.45
CA GLY A 63 22.18 7.17 18.31
C GLY A 63 21.14 7.01 19.41
N ILE A 64 20.45 5.88 19.40
CA ILE A 64 19.53 5.47 20.45
C ILE A 64 20.06 4.20 21.10
N GLU A 65 19.82 4.08 22.40
CA GLU A 65 19.96 2.84 23.15
C GLU A 65 18.66 2.52 23.85
N ALA A 66 18.38 1.24 24.02
CA ALA A 66 17.22 0.77 24.78
C ALA A 66 17.59 -0.38 25.72
N ARG A 67 16.85 -0.49 26.82
CA ARG A 67 16.90 -1.60 27.76
C ARG A 67 15.51 -2.02 28.20
N GLN A 68 15.30 -3.32 28.36
CA GLN A 68 14.10 -3.84 28.99
C GLN A 68 14.10 -3.47 30.47
N LEU A 69 12.93 -3.14 31.01
CA LEU A 69 12.72 -2.94 32.45
C LEU A 69 12.14 -4.22 33.05
N VAL A 70 12.71 -4.64 34.18
CA VAL A 70 12.27 -5.79 34.96
C VAL A 70 11.91 -5.35 36.38
N GLU A 71 11.01 -6.09 37.03
CA GLU A 71 10.69 -5.84 38.44
C GLU A 71 11.83 -6.35 39.34
N GLY A 72 12.55 -5.39 39.93
CA GLY A 72 13.60 -5.63 40.91
C GLY A 72 13.11 -5.41 42.34
N ARG A 73 14.06 -5.49 43.29
CA ARG A 73 13.77 -5.29 44.72
C ARG A 73 13.31 -3.86 45.07
N HIS A 74 13.58 -2.90 44.19
CA HIS A 74 13.32 -1.47 44.39
C HIS A 74 12.36 -0.89 43.34
N GLY A 75 11.51 -1.74 42.75
CA GLY A 75 10.63 -1.35 41.64
C GLY A 75 11.25 -1.68 40.28
N LEU A 76 10.93 -0.88 39.25
CA LEU A 76 11.42 -1.12 37.89
C LEU A 76 12.90 -0.77 37.77
N GLU A 77 13.70 -1.75 37.32
CA GLU A 77 15.13 -1.58 37.05
C GLU A 77 15.50 -2.07 35.64
N ASP A 78 16.59 -1.54 35.08
CA ASP A 78 17.07 -1.97 33.77
C ASP A 78 17.55 -3.44 33.85
N ALA A 79 17.11 -4.25 32.91
CA ALA A 79 17.57 -5.62 32.76
C ALA A 79 19.08 -5.62 32.49
N ARG A 80 19.81 -6.45 33.25
CA ARG A 80 21.28 -6.61 33.08
C ARG A 80 21.66 -6.97 31.66
N ILE A 81 20.83 -7.78 31.00
CA ILE A 81 20.95 -8.17 29.61
C ILE A 81 19.57 -7.98 29.00
N THR A 82 19.48 -7.10 28.01
CA THR A 82 18.27 -6.96 27.21
C THR A 82 18.41 -7.80 25.95
N SER A 83 17.35 -8.52 25.59
CA SER A 83 17.34 -9.30 24.35
C SER A 83 17.52 -8.40 23.13
N ALA A 84 18.34 -8.82 22.17
CA ALA A 84 18.45 -8.16 20.86
C ALA A 84 17.13 -8.20 20.08
N GLU A 85 16.27 -9.20 20.37
CA GLU A 85 14.93 -9.33 19.77
C GLU A 85 13.86 -8.50 20.50
N HIS A 86 14.23 -7.75 21.54
CA HIS A 86 13.27 -6.87 22.21
C HIS A 86 12.79 -5.79 21.24
N PRO A 87 11.46 -5.55 21.08
CA PRO A 87 10.94 -4.62 20.06
C PRO A 87 11.56 -3.22 20.12
N LEU A 88 11.72 -2.66 21.33
CA LEU A 88 12.36 -1.36 21.51
C LEU A 88 13.87 -1.35 21.20
N VAL A 89 14.58 -2.47 21.37
CA VAL A 89 16.00 -2.56 20.99
C VAL A 89 16.15 -2.57 19.48
N ARG A 90 15.33 -3.37 18.79
CA ARG A 90 15.30 -3.39 17.32
C ARG A 90 14.91 -2.03 16.74
N TYR A 91 13.97 -1.34 17.37
CA TYR A 91 13.64 0.04 17.03
C TYR A 91 14.85 0.97 17.19
N ALA A 92 15.52 0.93 18.35
CA ALA A 92 16.68 1.77 18.65
C ALA A 92 17.86 1.52 17.69
N ASP A 93 18.09 0.27 17.30
CA ASP A 93 19.12 -0.11 16.32
C ASP A 93 18.78 0.44 14.93
N ALA A 94 17.54 0.26 14.47
CA ALA A 94 17.08 0.80 13.19
C ALA A 94 17.13 2.34 13.18
N PHE A 95 16.68 2.99 14.26
CA PHE A 95 16.75 4.44 14.40
C PHE A 95 18.20 4.94 14.39
N THR A 96 19.10 4.26 15.10
CA THR A 96 20.53 4.60 15.09
C THR A 96 21.09 4.54 13.67
N HIS A 97 20.78 3.48 12.92
CA HIS A 97 21.25 3.34 11.53
C HIS A 97 20.77 4.49 10.64
N TYR A 98 19.51 4.92 10.82
CA TYR A 98 18.92 6.02 10.06
C TYR A 98 19.05 7.40 10.70
N PHE A 99 19.78 7.56 11.82
CA PHE A 99 19.71 8.76 12.66
C PHE A 99 19.89 10.06 11.86
N ASP A 100 20.92 10.12 11.02
CA ASP A 100 21.23 11.32 10.25
C ASP A 100 20.15 11.63 9.20
N LEU A 101 19.60 10.61 8.54
CA LEU A 101 18.46 10.80 7.63
C LEU A 101 17.24 11.32 8.39
N ILE A 102 16.98 10.78 9.58
CA ILE A 102 15.88 11.21 10.45
C ILE A 102 16.09 12.65 10.91
N ALA A 103 17.32 13.02 11.30
CA ALA A 103 17.66 14.38 11.67
C ALA A 103 17.42 15.36 10.50
N GLU A 104 17.74 14.98 9.27
CA GLU A 104 17.41 15.81 8.10
C GLU A 104 15.91 15.86 7.75
N ARG A 105 15.04 15.12 8.45
CA ARG A 105 13.58 15.11 8.20
C ARG A 105 12.75 15.59 9.37
N LYS A 106 13.24 15.42 10.60
CA LYS A 106 12.53 15.76 11.84
C LYS A 106 13.27 16.86 12.57
N SER A 107 12.68 18.05 12.57
CA SER A 107 13.15 19.25 13.26
C SER A 107 13.57 18.97 14.70
N ALA A 108 12.75 18.26 15.47
CA ALA A 108 13.08 17.89 16.86
C ALA A 108 14.38 17.06 16.97
N VAL A 109 14.63 16.14 16.03
CA VAL A 109 15.84 15.29 16.01
C VAL A 109 17.04 16.07 15.49
N TYR A 110 16.85 16.93 14.48
CA TYR A 110 17.86 17.87 14.03
C TYR A 110 18.36 18.76 15.18
N HIS A 111 17.44 19.43 15.87
CA HIS A 111 17.79 20.35 16.95
C HIS A 111 18.44 19.63 18.12
N LEU A 112 18.06 18.38 18.41
CA LEU A 112 18.77 17.56 19.39
C LEU A 112 20.24 17.30 18.98
N ARG A 113 20.49 17.00 17.70
CA ARG A 113 21.86 16.85 17.17
C ARG A 113 22.65 18.15 17.24
N GLU A 114 22.04 19.28 16.84
CA GLU A 114 22.71 20.57 16.90
C GLU A 114 22.98 21.01 18.35
N LEU A 115 22.06 20.72 19.28
CA LEU A 115 22.29 20.93 20.71
C LEU A 115 23.50 20.12 21.19
N ALA A 116 23.61 18.84 20.81
CA ALA A 116 24.76 18.01 21.16
C ALA A 116 26.08 18.56 20.58
N LYS A 117 26.08 19.07 19.34
CA LYS A 117 27.25 19.76 18.75
C LYS A 117 27.62 21.01 19.55
N THR A 118 26.64 21.81 19.95
CA THR A 118 26.86 23.00 20.78
C THR A 118 27.43 22.61 22.15
N SER A 119 26.94 21.53 22.77
CA SER A 119 27.50 21.01 24.03
C SER A 119 28.96 20.57 23.88
N VAL A 120 29.32 19.93 22.76
CA VAL A 120 30.70 19.55 22.45
C VAL A 120 31.59 20.78 22.30
N LEU A 121 31.12 21.81 21.60
CA LEU A 121 31.85 23.06 21.45
C LEU A 121 32.01 23.78 22.79
N ALA A 122 30.94 23.87 23.59
CA ALA A 122 31.00 24.47 24.92
C ALA A 122 32.02 23.74 25.82
N LYS A 123 31.99 22.40 25.83
CA LYS A 123 32.97 21.60 26.58
C LYS A 123 34.40 21.88 26.13
N LEU A 124 34.66 21.90 24.82
CA LEU A 124 35.98 22.25 24.29
C LEU A 124 36.44 23.63 24.78
N LEU A 125 35.59 24.65 24.66
CA LEU A 125 35.94 26.03 25.02
C LEU A 125 36.19 26.19 26.53
N LEU A 126 35.56 25.37 27.37
CA LEU A 126 35.74 25.39 28.82
C LEU A 126 36.94 24.54 29.30
N GLU A 127 37.25 23.45 28.60
CA GLU A 127 38.39 22.57 28.93
C GLU A 127 39.72 23.07 28.35
N ASP A 128 39.69 23.78 27.22
CA ASP A 128 40.89 24.37 26.60
C ASP A 128 41.32 25.61 27.39
N SER A 129 42.28 25.42 28.31
CA SER A 129 42.76 26.45 29.23
C SER A 129 43.38 27.67 28.55
N ASP A 130 43.69 27.60 27.24
CA ASP A 130 44.34 28.67 26.51
C ASP A 130 43.34 29.63 25.84
N LEU A 131 42.05 29.28 25.77
CA LEU A 131 40.99 30.13 25.24
C LEU A 131 40.37 30.99 26.33
N LYS A 132 40.79 32.26 26.39
CA LYS A 132 40.15 33.27 27.25
C LYS A 132 38.81 33.70 26.65
N LEU A 133 37.74 33.06 27.08
CA LEU A 133 36.38 33.54 26.80
C LEU A 133 36.15 34.88 27.52
N GLU A 134 35.48 35.82 26.85
CA GLU A 134 35.12 37.10 27.46
C GLU A 134 34.02 36.89 28.52
N ASP A 135 34.08 37.65 29.61
CA ASP A 135 33.14 37.52 30.74
C ASP A 135 31.66 37.69 30.33
N VAL A 136 31.40 38.42 29.24
CA VAL A 136 30.05 38.64 28.67
C VAL A 136 29.32 37.33 28.34
N TRP A 137 30.05 36.26 27.97
CA TRP A 137 29.46 34.95 27.68
C TRP A 137 28.86 34.28 28.92
N PHE A 138 29.34 34.66 30.10
CA PHE A 138 28.87 34.13 31.39
C PHE A 138 27.83 35.06 32.04
N GLU A 139 27.96 36.37 31.84
CA GLU A 139 27.09 37.39 32.44
C GLU A 139 25.65 37.39 31.88
N GLU A 140 25.44 36.97 30.62
CA GLU A 140 24.11 36.91 30.00
C GLU A 140 23.14 35.95 30.69
N SER A 141 23.66 34.91 31.36
CA SER A 141 22.86 33.89 32.05
C SER A 141 22.22 34.39 33.37
N SER A 142 22.73 35.48 33.94
CA SER A 142 22.38 35.96 35.29
C SER A 142 21.08 36.76 35.38
N ASN A 143 20.54 37.23 34.25
CA ASN A 143 19.38 38.13 34.23
C ASN A 143 18.04 37.43 33.94
N GLY A 144 18.03 36.10 33.83
CA GLY A 144 16.81 35.32 33.68
C GLY A 144 16.07 35.19 35.01
N ASP A 145 14.90 35.80 35.11
CA ASP A 145 13.89 35.55 36.15
C ASP A 145 13.79 34.03 36.34
N GLY A 146 14.13 33.57 37.55
CA GLY A 146 14.55 32.19 37.83
C GLY A 146 13.78 31.21 36.98
N THR A 147 14.46 30.63 35.99
CA THR A 147 13.88 29.69 35.04
C THR A 147 13.18 28.65 35.87
N ALA A 148 11.84 28.73 35.90
CA ALA A 148 11.01 27.74 36.55
C ALA A 148 11.54 26.43 36.01
N ALA A 149 12.19 25.64 36.89
CA ALA A 149 12.67 24.33 36.55
C ALA A 149 11.42 23.61 36.07
N ARG A 150 11.20 23.61 34.75
CA ARG A 150 10.11 22.90 34.12
C ARG A 150 10.51 21.48 34.35
N GLU A 151 10.01 20.94 35.45
CA GLU A 151 10.15 19.55 35.84
C GLU A 151 10.01 18.75 34.56
N ILE A 152 11.12 18.14 34.11
CA ILE A 152 11.12 17.36 32.87
C ILE A 152 10.12 16.25 33.14
N PRO A 153 8.92 16.27 32.54
CA PRO A 153 7.88 15.39 32.99
C PRO A 153 8.32 13.97 32.69
N GLN A 154 8.23 13.09 33.69
CA GLN A 154 8.40 11.67 33.44
C GLN A 154 7.22 11.22 32.59
N LEU A 155 7.49 11.03 31.31
CA LEU A 155 6.54 10.40 30.40
C LEU A 155 6.51 8.91 30.65
N TRP A 156 5.35 8.44 31.08
CA TRP A 156 4.88 7.10 30.80
C TRP A 156 3.85 7.21 29.68
N ASN A 157 4.09 6.54 28.56
CA ASN A 157 3.02 6.30 27.60
C ASN A 157 2.67 4.82 27.71
N GLU A 158 1.43 4.56 28.11
CA GLU A 158 0.88 3.22 28.26
C GLU A 158 -0.19 3.01 27.19
N ARG A 159 0.08 2.15 26.22
CA ARG A 159 -0.94 1.71 25.27
C ARG A 159 -1.59 0.44 25.77
N SER A 160 -2.91 0.51 25.94
CA SER A 160 -3.75 -0.63 26.28
C SER A 160 -4.44 -1.16 25.03
N HIS A 161 -4.06 -2.35 24.58
CA HIS A 161 -4.75 -3.02 23.47
C HIS A 161 -5.80 -3.98 24.02
N CYS A 162 -7.03 -3.89 23.52
CA CYS A 162 -8.08 -4.87 23.75
C CYS A 162 -8.32 -5.65 22.47
N HIS A 163 -8.24 -6.98 22.53
CA HIS A 163 -8.60 -7.84 21.41
C HIS A 163 -9.98 -8.42 21.67
N ILE A 164 -10.94 -8.05 20.84
CA ILE A 164 -12.32 -8.49 20.95
C ILE A 164 -12.56 -9.58 19.90
N ARG A 165 -12.80 -10.82 20.33
CA ARG A 165 -13.13 -11.92 19.43
C ARG A 165 -14.64 -12.04 19.29
N VAL A 166 -15.12 -12.14 18.06
CA VAL A 166 -16.53 -12.41 17.74
C VAL A 166 -16.60 -13.76 17.01
N LYS A 167 -17.41 -14.69 17.51
CA LYS A 167 -17.74 -15.97 16.86
C LYS A 167 -19.25 -16.13 16.82
N ASP A 168 -19.79 -16.40 15.64
CA ASP A 168 -21.24 -16.58 15.41
C ASP A 168 -22.09 -15.39 15.90
N GLY A 169 -21.59 -14.16 15.72
CA GLY A 169 -22.26 -12.94 16.17
C GLY A 169 -22.29 -12.74 17.69
N LYS A 170 -21.57 -13.56 18.46
CA LYS A 170 -21.39 -13.42 19.90
C LYS A 170 -19.94 -13.09 20.23
N LEU A 171 -19.74 -12.25 21.23
CA LEU A 171 -18.43 -12.02 21.83
C LEU A 171 -17.99 -13.31 22.52
N VAL A 172 -16.84 -13.84 22.11
CA VAL A 172 -16.18 -14.98 22.77
C VAL A 172 -15.20 -14.43 23.80
N ASP A 173 -14.91 -15.20 24.85
CA ASP A 173 -13.93 -14.84 25.88
C ASP A 173 -14.32 -13.63 26.77
N VAL A 174 -15.61 -13.25 26.80
CA VAL A 174 -16.11 -12.21 27.74
C VAL A 174 -15.83 -12.60 29.19
N ASP A 175 -15.93 -13.90 29.49
CA ASP A 175 -15.72 -14.45 30.83
C ASP A 175 -14.23 -14.56 31.22
N GLU A 176 -13.31 -14.58 30.25
CA GLU A 176 -11.85 -14.59 30.51
C GLU A 176 -11.31 -13.18 30.81
N GLY A 177 -12.16 -12.16 30.73
CA GLY A 177 -11.80 -10.76 30.87
C GLY A 177 -11.16 -10.22 29.59
N ILE A 178 -11.34 -8.93 29.34
CA ILE A 178 -10.64 -8.24 28.26
C ILE A 178 -9.15 -8.28 28.62
N SER A 179 -8.38 -9.16 27.96
CA SER A 179 -6.92 -9.18 28.08
C SER A 179 -6.39 -7.82 27.63
N THR A 180 -6.07 -6.95 28.58
CA THR A 180 -5.44 -5.66 28.34
C THR A 180 -3.93 -5.89 28.30
N ARG A 181 -3.33 -5.75 27.12
CA ARG A 181 -1.87 -5.71 27.02
C ARG A 181 -1.39 -4.30 27.33
N LYS A 182 -0.38 -4.19 28.17
CA LYS A 182 0.20 -2.92 28.61
C LYS A 182 1.65 -2.85 28.14
N HIS A 183 1.90 -1.93 27.22
CA HIS A 183 3.25 -1.59 26.78
C HIS A 183 3.64 -0.24 27.35
N GLY A 184 4.81 -0.16 27.97
CA GLY A 184 5.30 1.07 28.61
C GLY A 184 6.71 1.44 28.16
N VAL A 185 6.87 2.64 27.62
CA VAL A 185 8.17 3.24 27.30
C VAL A 185 8.48 4.36 28.29
N TYR A 186 9.66 4.30 28.90
CA TYR A 186 10.13 5.24 29.92
C TYR A 186 11.40 5.97 29.48
N GLY A 187 11.60 7.18 30.00
CA GLY A 187 12.83 7.98 29.80
C GLY A 187 12.74 9.34 30.48
N GLY A 188 13.84 10.07 30.57
CA GLY A 188 13.92 11.47 31.05
C GLY A 188 14.92 12.26 30.21
N VAL A 189 15.35 13.45 30.62
CA VAL A 189 16.40 14.19 29.88
C VAL A 189 17.51 14.51 30.86
N GLN A 190 18.73 14.03 30.59
CA GLN A 190 19.92 14.37 31.35
C GLN A 190 20.99 14.86 30.39
N PHE A 191 21.14 16.18 30.32
CA PHE A 191 22.10 16.80 29.41
C PHE A 191 23.55 16.69 29.89
N GLY A 192 23.79 16.30 31.15
CA GLY A 192 25.15 16.21 31.70
C GLY A 192 25.88 17.56 31.85
N VAL A 193 25.20 18.68 31.56
CA VAL A 193 25.77 20.04 31.69
C VAL A 193 25.90 20.50 33.13
N ASP A 194 25.18 19.88 34.06
CA ASP A 194 25.20 20.28 35.48
C ASP A 194 26.61 20.15 36.09
N GLU A 195 27.42 19.20 35.61
CA GLU A 195 28.82 19.03 36.04
C GLU A 195 29.76 20.04 35.37
N ILE A 196 29.48 20.44 34.12
CA ILE A 196 30.24 21.48 33.39
C ILE A 196 30.08 22.85 34.08
N VAL A 197 28.87 23.16 34.55
CA VAL A 197 28.57 24.42 35.25
C VAL A 197 29.08 24.40 36.70
N GLY A 198 29.14 23.22 37.33
CA GLY A 198 29.66 23.03 38.69
C GLY A 198 31.12 23.49 38.90
N ALA A 199 31.92 23.57 37.84
CA ALA A 199 33.28 24.11 37.89
C ALA A 199 33.34 25.64 38.12
N PHE A 200 32.27 26.37 37.83
CA PHE A 200 32.21 27.84 37.92
C PHE A 200 31.45 28.36 39.14
N ALA A 201 30.61 27.52 39.77
CA ALA A 201 29.77 27.93 40.88
C ALA A 201 30.32 27.43 42.24
N ALA A 202 31.12 28.27 42.91
CA ALA A 202 31.29 28.19 44.37
C ALA A 202 30.02 28.64 45.15
N VAL A 203 28.84 28.56 44.53
CA VAL A 203 27.54 28.87 45.13
C VAL A 203 26.59 27.70 44.80
N PRO A 204 25.98 27.05 45.81
CA PRO A 204 25.21 25.83 45.60
C PRO A 204 23.87 26.16 44.94
N LEU A 205 23.76 25.94 43.62
CA LEU A 205 22.52 26.23 42.87
C LEU A 205 21.59 25.02 42.66
N PHE A 206 21.96 23.79 43.07
CA PHE A 206 21.15 22.58 42.76
C PHE A 206 20.84 21.63 43.94
N SER A 207 21.00 22.04 45.20
CA SER A 207 20.60 21.23 46.36
C SER A 207 19.29 21.68 47.01
N ALA A 208 18.17 21.57 46.30
CA ALA A 208 16.83 21.60 46.91
C ALA A 208 15.73 21.13 45.94
N VAL A 209 15.71 19.86 45.54
CA VAL A 209 14.50 19.24 44.97
C VAL A 209 14.26 17.91 45.66
N THR A 210 13.87 17.99 46.94
CA THR A 210 13.16 16.89 47.63
C THR A 210 12.34 17.50 48.75
N ALA A 211 11.24 18.17 48.42
CA ALA A 211 10.21 18.51 49.38
C ALA A 211 8.84 18.45 48.69
N LEU A 212 8.02 17.55 49.23
CA LEU A 212 6.65 17.24 48.86
C LEU A 212 5.79 18.52 48.81
N SER A 213 4.97 18.65 47.76
CA SER A 213 3.76 19.47 47.80
C SER A 213 2.63 18.67 47.16
N GLU A 214 1.87 17.99 48.01
CA GLU A 214 0.53 17.51 47.69
C GLU A 214 -0.40 18.72 47.60
N GLU A 215 -1.03 18.94 46.44
CA GLU A 215 -2.30 19.67 46.34
C GLU A 215 -3.17 18.93 45.30
N PRO A 216 -4.48 18.77 45.53
CA PRO A 216 -5.29 17.74 44.88
C PRO A 216 -6.04 18.30 43.65
N GLY A 217 -5.66 17.84 42.46
CA GLY A 217 -6.35 18.12 41.20
C GLY A 217 -6.66 16.84 40.42
N GLN A 218 -7.88 16.33 40.61
CA GLN A 218 -8.59 15.29 39.85
C GLN A 218 -7.91 14.71 38.60
N TYR A 219 -7.11 13.66 38.78
CA TYR A 219 -7.04 12.51 37.87
C TYR A 219 -6.95 11.26 38.72
N THR A 220 -7.99 10.43 38.71
CA THR A 220 -8.02 9.13 39.40
C THR A 220 -7.08 8.16 38.68
N SER A 221 -5.83 8.10 39.14
CA SER A 221 -4.84 7.09 38.78
C SER A 221 -4.76 6.01 39.87
N PHE A 222 -4.54 4.77 39.43
CA PHE A 222 -4.59 3.49 40.16
C PHE A 222 -3.44 3.28 41.16
N ALA A 223 -3.15 4.25 42.03
CA ALA A 223 -2.14 4.13 43.08
C ALA A 223 -2.78 3.88 44.46
N GLN A 224 -3.49 2.76 44.60
CA GLN A 224 -3.76 2.18 45.91
C GLN A 224 -3.57 0.67 45.82
N ILE A 225 -2.36 0.21 46.11
CA ILE A 225 -2.05 -1.01 46.85
C ILE A 225 -0.53 -1.02 47.12
N THR A 226 -0.20 -1.26 48.40
CA THR A 226 1.13 -1.41 49.04
C THR A 226 1.88 -0.13 49.43
N GLY A 227 1.75 0.20 50.72
CA GLY A 227 2.61 1.16 51.41
C GLY A 227 3.98 0.55 51.69
N GLY A 228 5.02 1.20 51.18
CA GLY A 228 6.42 0.91 51.41
C GLY A 228 7.23 2.19 51.24
N ALA A 229 8.27 2.35 52.05
CA ALA A 229 9.08 3.56 52.13
C ALA A 229 9.61 4.02 50.77
N VAL A 230 9.49 5.33 50.50
CA VAL A 230 10.01 6.00 49.31
C VAL A 230 11.55 6.03 49.39
N VAL A 231 12.20 5.06 48.78
CA VAL A 231 13.60 5.19 48.36
C VAL A 231 13.57 5.97 47.05
N ALA A 232 14.31 7.08 46.98
CA ALA A 232 14.35 7.94 45.79
C ALA A 232 14.67 7.09 44.54
N PRO A 233 13.78 7.07 43.52
CA PRO A 233 14.03 6.30 42.32
C PRO A 233 15.30 6.82 41.66
N ARG A 234 16.14 5.90 41.16
CA ARG A 234 17.23 6.27 40.25
C ARG A 234 16.64 7.10 39.12
N GLN A 235 17.13 8.33 38.96
CA GLN A 235 16.61 9.32 38.02
C GLN A 235 16.44 8.69 36.62
N PRO A 236 15.24 8.72 36.03
CA PRO A 236 15.05 8.23 34.68
C PRO A 236 15.86 9.08 33.69
N ARG A 237 16.69 8.41 32.88
CA ARG A 237 17.51 8.99 31.81
C ARG A 237 16.91 8.58 30.47
N GLY A 238 16.71 9.51 29.56
CA GLY A 238 16.11 9.32 28.22
C GLY A 238 16.75 10.20 27.13
N VAL A 239 17.60 11.14 27.53
CA VAL A 239 18.63 11.73 26.68
C VAL A 239 19.88 11.76 27.56
N ASP A 240 20.98 11.23 27.06
CA ASP A 240 22.28 11.22 27.71
C ASP A 240 23.28 11.90 26.76
N LEU A 241 23.48 13.20 26.98
CA LEU A 241 24.54 13.96 26.31
C LEU A 241 25.82 13.98 27.15
N ASN A 242 26.03 13.02 28.06
CA ASN A 242 27.25 12.99 28.84
C ASN A 242 28.46 12.90 27.90
N LEU A 243 29.31 13.94 27.95
CA LEU A 243 30.51 14.04 27.12
C LEU A 243 31.78 13.56 27.84
N ASP A 244 31.71 13.10 29.09
CA ASP A 244 32.87 12.73 29.92
C ASP A 244 33.68 11.57 29.37
N SER A 245 33.04 10.72 28.57
CA SER A 245 33.72 9.63 27.87
C SER A 245 34.54 10.10 26.66
N PHE A 246 34.45 11.37 26.26
CA PHE A 246 35.13 11.90 25.07
C PHE A 246 36.21 12.92 25.46
N SER A 247 37.44 12.64 25.03
CA SER A 247 38.55 13.59 25.13
C SER A 247 38.47 14.61 23.99
N LEU A 248 38.08 15.85 24.30
CA LEU A 248 37.94 16.93 23.31
C LEU A 248 39.16 17.86 23.23
N SER A 249 40.17 17.65 24.08
CA SER A 249 41.32 18.54 24.30
C SER A 249 42.24 18.83 23.10
N THR A 250 42.02 18.22 21.93
CA THR A 250 42.85 18.50 20.74
C THR A 250 42.02 18.41 19.47
N PRO A 251 41.68 19.55 18.84
CA PRO A 251 40.99 19.56 17.56
C PRO A 251 41.76 18.78 16.51
N LYS A 252 41.06 17.94 15.74
CA LYS A 252 41.63 17.26 14.59
C LYS A 252 41.81 18.27 13.47
N VAL A 253 43.05 18.54 13.10
CA VAL A 253 43.34 19.33 11.90
C VAL A 253 42.96 18.49 10.69
N LEU A 254 41.90 18.91 9.97
CA LEU A 254 41.54 18.26 8.72
C LEU A 254 42.61 18.61 7.68
N ALA A 255 43.28 17.59 7.14
CA ALA A 255 44.16 17.78 6.01
C ALA A 255 43.34 18.44 4.89
N SER A 256 43.83 19.58 4.38
CA SER A 256 43.16 20.44 3.39
C SER A 256 42.30 19.63 2.41
N GLU A 257 41.00 19.56 2.70
CA GLU A 257 40.03 19.01 1.76
C GLU A 257 39.89 20.03 0.64
N ALA A 258 40.38 19.64 -0.54
CA ALA A 258 40.49 20.48 -1.73
C ALA A 258 39.17 21.17 -2.11
N GLU A 259 39.25 22.48 -2.41
CA GLU A 259 38.46 23.43 -3.24
C GLU A 259 37.00 23.14 -3.69
N GLY A 260 36.34 22.06 -3.26
CA GLY A 260 35.01 21.64 -3.70
C GLY A 260 33.88 21.92 -2.71
N ALA A 261 34.20 22.12 -1.42
CA ALA A 261 33.21 22.39 -0.37
C ALA A 261 32.56 23.79 -0.49
N ASP A 262 33.18 24.69 -1.24
CA ASP A 262 32.74 26.08 -1.41
C ASP A 262 31.52 26.24 -2.33
N ARG A 263 30.98 25.14 -2.90
CA ARG A 263 29.94 25.23 -3.94
C ARG A 263 28.50 25.32 -3.41
N MET A 264 28.21 24.83 -2.21
CA MET A 264 26.84 24.78 -1.69
C MET A 264 26.60 25.79 -0.57
N GLU A 265 27.56 25.97 0.36
CA GLU A 265 27.53 27.05 1.36
C GLU A 265 27.58 28.44 0.69
N ALA A 266 28.43 28.64 -0.32
CA ALA A 266 28.54 29.93 -1.00
C ALA A 266 27.31 30.30 -1.86
N ARG A 267 26.37 29.37 -2.07
CA ARG A 267 25.14 29.63 -2.85
C ARG A 267 23.99 30.20 -2.02
N GLY A 268 24.15 30.33 -0.69
CA GLY A 268 23.35 31.23 0.15
C GLY A 268 21.85 30.99 0.22
N ALA A 269 21.35 29.85 -0.26
CA ALA A 269 19.93 29.51 -0.16
C ALA A 269 19.67 28.87 1.20
N PHE A 270 19.39 29.69 2.21
CA PHE A 270 18.86 29.30 3.51
C PHE A 270 17.37 29.59 3.56
N GLY A 271 16.67 29.01 4.54
CA GLY A 271 15.29 29.39 4.81
C GLY A 271 14.34 29.20 3.62
N GLU A 272 13.47 30.18 3.38
CA GLU A 272 12.50 30.16 2.28
C GLU A 272 13.15 30.19 0.88
N ALA A 273 14.35 30.77 0.76
CA ALA A 273 15.07 30.82 -0.50
C ALA A 273 15.51 29.41 -0.96
N PHE A 274 15.83 28.53 -0.01
CA PHE A 274 16.11 27.11 -0.29
C PHE A 274 14.88 26.42 -0.88
N TRP A 275 13.75 26.52 -0.17
CA TRP A 275 12.50 25.85 -0.56
C TRP A 275 11.97 26.36 -1.90
N SER A 276 11.99 27.67 -2.11
CA SER A 276 11.64 28.30 -3.39
C SER A 276 12.51 27.79 -4.54
N SER A 277 13.80 27.53 -4.29
CA SER A 277 14.71 26.99 -5.29
C SER A 277 14.47 25.51 -5.58
N LEU A 278 14.01 24.74 -4.59
CA LEU A 278 13.68 23.32 -4.71
C LEU A 278 12.36 23.10 -5.47
N ASP A 279 11.38 23.98 -5.29
CA ASP A 279 10.05 23.84 -5.88
C ASP A 279 9.99 24.27 -7.35
N ARG A 280 10.91 25.16 -7.79
CA ARG A 280 11.00 25.60 -9.18
C ARG A 280 11.42 24.47 -10.12
N GLU A 281 10.60 24.20 -11.14
CA GLU A 281 10.94 23.25 -12.23
C GLU A 281 12.01 23.80 -13.17
N THR A 282 12.03 25.11 -13.40
CA THR A 282 13.01 25.80 -14.26
C THR A 282 13.75 26.88 -13.49
N GLY A 283 15.06 27.01 -13.73
CA GLY A 283 15.89 28.02 -13.07
C GLY A 283 16.23 27.71 -11.60
N SER A 284 16.17 26.45 -11.18
CA SER A 284 16.69 26.04 -9.88
C SER A 284 18.20 26.31 -9.80
N VAL A 285 18.66 26.73 -8.62
CA VAL A 285 20.09 26.89 -8.32
C VAL A 285 20.78 25.53 -8.22
N PHE A 286 20.02 24.45 -8.00
CA PHE A 286 20.54 23.10 -7.86
C PHE A 286 20.62 22.37 -9.22
N ALA A 287 21.55 21.42 -9.34
CA ALA A 287 21.56 20.53 -10.49
C ALA A 287 20.29 19.64 -10.47
N ALA A 288 19.80 19.23 -11.64
CA ALA A 288 18.57 18.44 -11.74
C ALA A 288 18.61 17.14 -10.91
N GLU A 289 19.77 16.49 -10.84
CA GLU A 289 19.98 15.29 -10.01
C GLU A 289 19.87 15.61 -8.51
N ASP A 290 20.44 16.76 -8.08
CA ASP A 290 20.37 17.21 -6.70
C ASP A 290 18.94 17.63 -6.32
N VAL A 291 18.19 18.27 -7.23
CA VAL A 291 16.77 18.60 -7.01
C VAL A 291 15.96 17.33 -6.73
N ARG A 292 16.13 16.28 -7.55
CA ARG A 292 15.41 15.02 -7.36
C ARG A 292 15.77 14.38 -6.02
N TRP A 293 17.05 14.37 -5.66
CA TRP A 293 17.53 13.82 -4.40
C TRP A 293 17.03 14.63 -3.19
N LEU A 294 17.11 15.96 -3.24
CA LEU A 294 16.62 16.86 -2.18
C LEU A 294 15.11 16.75 -1.99
N LYS A 295 14.34 16.61 -3.08
CA LYS A 295 12.88 16.34 -2.99
C LYS A 295 12.58 15.01 -2.30
N ALA A 296 13.40 13.99 -2.52
CA ALA A 296 13.27 12.71 -1.82
C ALA A 296 13.70 12.79 -0.33
N LEU A 297 14.74 13.58 -0.03
CA LEU A 297 15.18 13.84 1.33
C LEU A 297 14.09 14.58 2.11
N PHE A 298 13.57 15.67 1.56
CA PHE A 298 12.55 16.52 2.15
C PHE A 298 11.13 16.20 1.62
N ASN A 299 10.80 14.91 1.54
CA ASN A 299 9.44 14.48 1.19
C ASN A 299 8.44 15.07 2.22
N PRO A 300 7.41 15.82 1.79
CA PRO A 300 6.47 16.50 2.71
C PRO A 300 5.68 15.58 3.65
N LYS A 301 5.61 14.27 3.37
CA LYS A 301 4.98 13.27 4.24
C LYS A 301 5.92 12.72 5.31
N LEU A 302 7.23 12.71 5.03
CA LEU A 302 8.25 12.18 5.94
C LEU A 302 8.96 13.29 6.72
N SER A 303 9.00 14.51 6.19
CA SER A 303 9.78 15.64 6.69
C SER A 303 8.90 16.79 7.16
N ASP A 304 9.16 17.29 8.37
CA ASP A 304 8.56 18.52 8.93
C ASP A 304 9.50 19.73 8.85
N ARG A 305 10.75 19.54 8.41
CA ARG A 305 11.78 20.60 8.30
C ARG A 305 11.37 21.82 7.50
N ARG A 306 10.40 21.70 6.59
CA ARG A 306 9.89 22.85 5.83
C ARG A 306 9.14 23.84 6.72
N ASP A 307 8.57 23.38 7.82
CA ASP A 307 7.83 24.21 8.78
C ASP A 307 8.75 25.15 9.58
N GLU A 308 10.08 24.96 9.49
CA GLU A 308 11.08 25.88 10.08
C GLU A 308 11.17 27.22 9.34
N GLY A 309 10.62 27.32 8.13
CA GLY A 309 10.61 28.55 7.33
C GLY A 309 12.00 29.15 7.18
N GLU A 310 12.17 30.41 7.58
CA GLU A 310 13.46 31.12 7.50
C GLU A 310 14.56 30.58 8.43
N SER A 311 14.20 29.82 9.45
CA SER A 311 15.19 29.20 10.36
C SER A 311 15.78 27.92 9.80
N PHE A 312 15.27 27.44 8.66
CA PHE A 312 15.74 26.22 8.04
C PHE A 312 17.22 26.33 7.62
N VAL A 313 18.00 25.32 8.05
CA VAL A 313 19.39 25.14 7.66
C VAL A 313 19.50 23.88 6.80
N PRO A 314 20.09 23.98 5.58
CA PRO A 314 20.24 22.83 4.70
C PRO A 314 21.26 21.81 5.26
N PRO A 315 21.25 20.56 4.75
CA PRO A 315 22.21 19.55 5.18
C PRO A 315 23.65 20.01 4.95
N ASN A 316 24.57 19.55 5.79
CA ASN A 316 25.99 19.86 5.66
C ASN A 316 26.51 19.48 4.26
N ALA A 317 27.21 20.41 3.59
CA ALA A 317 27.77 20.23 2.26
C ALA A 317 28.96 19.26 2.19
N ASN A 318 29.37 18.66 3.31
CA ASN A 318 30.42 17.66 3.36
C ASN A 318 30.11 16.49 2.39
N PRO A 319 30.99 16.20 1.41
CA PRO A 319 30.76 15.15 0.41
C PRO A 319 30.56 13.75 1.00
N GLU A 320 31.20 13.43 2.13
CA GLU A 320 31.04 12.14 2.80
C GLU A 320 29.67 12.00 3.44
N TYR A 321 29.21 13.06 4.11
CA TYR A 321 27.88 13.12 4.71
C TYR A 321 26.78 13.01 3.65
N LEU A 322 26.89 13.76 2.55
CA LEU A 322 25.96 13.68 1.43
C LEU A 322 25.97 12.29 0.77
N ARG A 323 27.14 11.65 0.65
CA ARG A 323 27.28 10.29 0.12
C ARG A 323 26.58 9.26 1.02
N MET A 324 26.72 9.42 2.33
CA MET A 324 26.02 8.59 3.33
C MET A 324 24.51 8.76 3.21
N LEU A 325 23.98 10.00 3.21
CA LEU A 325 22.55 10.26 3.05
C LEU A 325 22.00 9.68 1.73
N ARG A 326 22.75 9.81 0.62
CA ARG A 326 22.42 9.14 -0.66
C ARG A 326 22.44 7.62 -0.57
N GLY A 327 23.25 7.04 0.31
CA GLY A 327 23.21 5.61 0.63
C GLY A 327 21.89 5.23 1.28
N LEU A 328 21.52 5.92 2.37
CA LEU A 328 20.28 5.67 3.11
C LEU A 328 19.02 5.85 2.26
N LEU A 329 18.96 6.88 1.40
CA LEU A 329 17.83 7.06 0.48
C LEU A 329 17.73 5.96 -0.59
N ARG A 330 18.84 5.33 -0.98
CA ARG A 330 18.81 4.17 -1.89
C ARG A 330 18.23 2.93 -1.21
N GLU A 331 18.46 2.74 0.08
CA GLU A 331 17.83 1.68 0.87
C GLU A 331 16.31 1.89 0.97
N GLU A 332 15.86 3.13 1.21
CA GLU A 332 14.43 3.45 1.17
C GLU A 332 13.82 3.18 -0.20
N GLU A 333 14.50 3.58 -1.26
CA GLU A 333 14.03 3.34 -2.63
C GLU A 333 13.93 1.84 -2.93
N ALA A 334 14.91 1.04 -2.49
CA ALA A 334 14.83 -0.42 -2.60
C ALA A 334 13.60 -0.96 -1.88
N THR A 335 13.27 -0.42 -0.70
CA THR A 335 12.06 -0.78 0.05
C THR A 335 10.77 -0.41 -0.70
N ARG A 336 10.70 0.77 -1.32
CA ARG A 336 9.56 1.17 -2.18
C ARG A 336 9.38 0.20 -3.36
N GLN A 337 10.48 -0.19 -4.00
CA GLN A 337 10.43 -1.12 -5.12
C GLN A 337 9.99 -2.52 -4.66
N GLN A 338 10.47 -2.98 -3.50
CA GLN A 338 10.01 -4.24 -2.89
C GLN A 338 8.51 -4.21 -2.58
N ARG A 339 8.00 -3.11 -2.00
CA ARG A 339 6.55 -2.90 -1.76
C ARG A 339 5.77 -3.00 -3.06
N LYS A 340 6.16 -2.24 -4.09
CA LYS A 340 5.48 -2.29 -5.40
C LYS A 340 5.50 -3.70 -5.99
N ALA A 341 6.65 -4.37 -5.97
CA ALA A 341 6.79 -5.73 -6.47
C ALA A 341 5.87 -6.70 -5.72
N HIS A 342 5.83 -6.63 -4.38
CA HIS A 342 4.96 -7.47 -3.58
C HIS A 342 3.48 -7.15 -3.84
N PHE A 343 3.07 -5.88 -3.81
CA PHE A 343 1.70 -5.46 -4.11
C PHE A 343 1.23 -5.91 -5.48
N PHE A 344 2.11 -5.91 -6.48
CA PHE A 344 1.80 -6.37 -7.83
C PHE A 344 1.97 -7.88 -8.03
N SER A 345 2.35 -8.64 -7.01
CA SER A 345 2.53 -10.11 -7.08
C SER A 345 1.22 -10.87 -6.82
N ALA A 346 1.13 -12.12 -7.27
CA ALA A 346 -0.02 -12.99 -6.98
C ALA A 346 -0.22 -13.26 -5.47
N ASP A 347 0.86 -13.12 -4.70
CA ASP A 347 0.90 -13.47 -3.28
C ASP A 347 0.29 -12.39 -2.38
N PHE A 348 0.18 -11.15 -2.85
CA PHE A 348 -0.40 -10.08 -2.04
C PHE A 348 -1.89 -10.33 -1.75
N GLN A 349 -2.21 -10.36 -0.46
CA GLN A 349 -3.56 -10.50 0.07
C GLN A 349 -3.95 -9.19 0.78
N VAL A 350 -5.17 -8.70 0.51
CA VAL A 350 -5.67 -7.46 1.11
C VAL A 350 -5.69 -7.53 2.63
N ASP A 351 -6.12 -8.66 3.19
CA ASP A 351 -6.24 -8.85 4.64
C ASP A 351 -4.89 -9.14 5.33
N SER A 352 -3.84 -9.40 4.54
CA SER A 352 -2.51 -9.75 5.02
C SER A 352 -1.45 -9.17 4.08
N ALA A 353 -1.37 -7.84 4.03
CA ALA A 353 -0.44 -7.10 3.18
C ALA A 353 1.04 -7.48 3.42
N GLY A 354 1.37 -7.97 4.61
CA GLY A 354 2.70 -8.44 4.99
C GLY A 354 3.61 -7.35 5.59
N PRO A 355 4.82 -7.73 6.02
CA PRO A 355 5.72 -6.87 6.78
C PRO A 355 6.39 -5.77 5.95
N LEU A 356 6.08 -5.65 4.66
CA LEU A 356 6.53 -4.51 3.86
C LEU A 356 5.61 -3.30 4.01
N PHE A 357 4.35 -3.47 4.43
CA PHE A 357 3.36 -2.39 4.48
C PHE A 357 3.03 -1.94 5.90
N PRO A 358 2.56 -0.70 6.12
CA PRO A 358 2.06 -0.26 7.41
C PRO A 358 1.13 -1.28 8.09
N SER A 359 1.27 -1.45 9.40
CA SER A 359 0.55 -2.47 10.18
C SER A 359 -0.97 -2.28 10.11
N ASP A 360 -1.45 -1.05 9.96
CA ASP A 360 -2.86 -0.69 9.78
C ASP A 360 -3.48 -1.13 8.43
N TRP A 361 -2.66 -1.69 7.53
CA TRP A 361 -3.15 -2.35 6.33
C TRP A 361 -3.61 -3.77 6.58
N ALA A 362 -3.04 -4.46 7.57
CA ALA A 362 -3.56 -5.74 8.02
C ALA A 362 -4.88 -5.49 8.74
N SER A 363 -5.91 -6.30 8.46
CA SER A 363 -7.18 -6.18 9.17
C SER A 363 -6.94 -6.47 10.66
N SER A 364 -7.04 -5.44 11.51
CA SER A 364 -6.95 -5.60 12.97
C SER A 364 -8.02 -6.53 13.53
N PHE A 365 -9.10 -6.70 12.77
CA PHE A 365 -10.14 -7.70 12.99
C PHE A 365 -9.92 -8.86 12.03
N GLY A 366 -9.13 -9.84 12.48
CA GLY A 366 -9.19 -11.19 11.94
C GLY A 366 -10.54 -11.81 12.31
N LEU A 367 -11.63 -11.34 11.69
CA LEU A 367 -12.85 -12.12 11.61
C LEU A 367 -12.45 -13.34 10.80
N ALA A 368 -12.13 -14.43 11.49
CA ALA A 368 -11.86 -15.73 10.91
C ALA A 368 -13.12 -16.15 10.15
N ARG A 369 -13.24 -15.66 8.91
CA ARG A 369 -14.31 -16.02 8.01
C ARG A 369 -13.99 -17.44 7.60
N GLU A 370 -14.57 -18.42 8.29
CA GLU A 370 -14.41 -19.87 8.05
C GLU A 370 -14.82 -20.31 6.62
N GLN A 371 -15.19 -19.37 5.74
CA GLN A 371 -15.47 -19.57 4.32
C GLN A 371 -14.52 -18.77 3.42
N ALA A 372 -13.25 -18.61 3.81
CA ALA A 372 -12.23 -18.20 2.85
C ALA A 372 -12.24 -19.21 1.70
N ALA A 373 -12.37 -18.70 0.47
CA ALA A 373 -12.26 -19.51 -0.75
C ALA A 373 -11.02 -20.41 -0.65
N PRO A 374 -11.07 -21.65 -1.18
CA PRO A 374 -9.99 -22.62 -1.03
C PRO A 374 -8.65 -21.96 -1.34
N ALA A 375 -7.72 -22.06 -0.39
CA ALA A 375 -6.43 -21.36 -0.34
C ALA A 375 -5.43 -21.74 -1.46
N GLY A 376 -5.91 -22.14 -2.64
CA GLY A 376 -5.13 -22.61 -3.78
C GLY A 376 -5.52 -22.01 -5.14
N ALA A 377 -6.40 -21.01 -5.20
CA ALA A 377 -6.67 -20.33 -6.47
C ALA A 377 -5.49 -19.41 -6.85
N THR A 378 -4.54 -19.94 -7.62
CA THR A 378 -3.43 -19.16 -8.18
C THR A 378 -3.98 -18.09 -9.13
N LYS A 379 -3.88 -16.81 -8.74
CA LYS A 379 -4.20 -15.69 -9.64
C LYS A 379 -3.17 -15.62 -10.77
N ASP A 380 -3.62 -15.53 -12.01
CA ASP A 380 -2.73 -15.25 -13.15
C ASP A 380 -2.47 -13.73 -13.17
N VAL A 381 -1.26 -13.35 -12.79
CA VAL A 381 -0.85 -11.95 -12.66
C VAL A 381 0.06 -11.57 -13.81
N ARG A 382 -0.24 -10.45 -14.47
CA ARG A 382 0.58 -9.93 -15.56
C ARG A 382 0.59 -8.42 -15.60
N SER A 383 1.63 -7.85 -16.22
CA SER A 383 1.64 -6.44 -16.60
C SER A 383 0.73 -6.20 -17.81
N PRO A 384 -0.06 -5.11 -17.84
CA PRO A 384 -0.88 -4.78 -18.99
C PRO A 384 -0.02 -4.29 -20.17
N SER A 385 -0.51 -4.51 -21.40
CA SER A 385 0.07 -3.84 -22.57
C SER A 385 -0.24 -2.33 -22.56
N ALA A 386 0.51 -1.51 -23.29
CA ALA A 386 0.28 -0.05 -23.32
C ALA A 386 -1.15 0.32 -23.77
N THR A 387 -1.67 -0.34 -24.81
CA THR A 387 -3.03 -0.13 -25.31
C THR A 387 -4.09 -0.56 -24.29
N GLU A 388 -3.88 -1.69 -23.62
CA GLU A 388 -4.77 -2.15 -22.56
C GLU A 388 -4.76 -1.20 -21.35
N ALA A 389 -3.58 -0.76 -20.92
CA ALA A 389 -3.42 0.18 -19.83
C ALA A 389 -4.15 1.50 -20.11
N ALA A 390 -4.10 2.02 -21.34
CA ALA A 390 -4.84 3.22 -21.73
C ALA A 390 -6.36 3.05 -21.61
N LYS A 391 -6.90 1.91 -22.07
CA LYS A 391 -8.34 1.59 -21.96
C LYS A 391 -8.76 1.37 -20.51
N LEU A 392 -7.97 0.63 -19.73
CA LEU A 392 -8.21 0.43 -18.30
C LEU A 392 -8.16 1.75 -17.54
N LYS A 393 -7.16 2.61 -17.77
CA LYS A 393 -7.09 3.96 -17.17
C LYS A 393 -8.37 4.77 -17.44
N GLN A 394 -8.98 4.64 -18.61
CA GLN A 394 -10.25 5.29 -18.90
C GLN A 394 -11.41 4.68 -18.08
N ALA A 395 -11.47 3.36 -17.97
CA ALA A 395 -12.49 2.66 -17.19
C ALA A 395 -12.38 2.92 -15.67
N LEU A 396 -11.15 3.00 -15.13
CA LEU A 396 -10.92 3.25 -13.71
C LEU A 396 -11.46 4.60 -13.22
N LYS A 397 -11.59 5.60 -14.11
CA LYS A 397 -12.14 6.93 -13.77
C LYS A 397 -13.59 6.89 -13.27
N SER A 398 -14.35 5.85 -13.62
CA SER A 398 -15.76 5.71 -13.20
C SER A 398 -15.98 4.64 -12.13
N ILE A 399 -14.92 4.03 -11.60
CA ILE A 399 -15.01 2.89 -10.67
C ILE A 399 -14.35 3.28 -9.34
N ALA A 400 -15.04 3.06 -8.22
CA ALA A 400 -14.45 3.22 -6.90
C ALA A 400 -13.51 2.03 -6.59
N PRO A 401 -12.31 2.27 -6.06
CA PRO A 401 -11.41 1.18 -5.67
C PRO A 401 -12.00 0.37 -4.49
N SER A 402 -11.83 -0.95 -4.50
CA SER A 402 -12.19 -1.84 -3.39
C SER A 402 -11.13 -1.84 -2.28
N PHE A 403 -9.90 -1.47 -2.62
CA PHE A 403 -8.80 -1.26 -1.71
C PHE A 403 -8.13 0.06 -2.06
N ASP A 404 -7.91 0.92 -1.07
CA ASP A 404 -7.30 2.22 -1.28
C ASP A 404 -6.58 2.64 0.00
N LYS A 405 -5.25 2.49 -0.02
CA LYS A 405 -4.41 2.71 1.16
C LYS A 405 -3.15 3.49 0.77
N THR A 406 -2.61 4.21 1.74
CA THR A 406 -1.43 5.06 1.57
C THR A 406 -0.35 4.64 2.57
N THR A 407 0.91 4.64 2.14
CA THR A 407 2.08 4.41 2.98
C THR A 407 2.57 5.71 3.62
N GLU A 408 3.46 5.60 4.59
CA GLU A 408 4.03 6.73 5.35
C GLU A 408 4.73 7.78 4.47
N ASP A 409 5.27 7.37 3.32
CA ASP A 409 5.93 8.24 2.34
C ASP A 409 4.96 8.86 1.32
N GLY A 410 3.66 8.63 1.49
CA GLY A 410 2.59 9.16 0.63
C GLY A 410 2.27 8.31 -0.59
N ALA A 411 2.96 7.19 -0.82
CA ALA A 411 2.64 6.32 -1.94
C ALA A 411 1.28 5.63 -1.72
N ARG A 412 0.40 5.74 -2.71
CA ARG A 412 -0.98 5.26 -2.66
C ARG A 412 -1.14 4.03 -3.55
N PHE A 413 -1.72 2.98 -2.99
CA PHE A 413 -1.91 1.70 -3.66
C PHE A 413 -3.39 1.37 -3.69
N ARG A 414 -3.88 0.97 -4.87
CA ARG A 414 -5.31 0.71 -5.08
C ARG A 414 -5.57 -0.59 -5.81
N ILE A 415 -6.70 -1.19 -5.49
CA ILE A 415 -7.24 -2.34 -6.20
C ILE A 415 -8.63 -1.99 -6.70
N TYR A 416 -8.85 -2.22 -8.00
CA TYR A 416 -10.13 -2.04 -8.66
C TYR A 416 -10.63 -3.37 -9.20
N HIS A 417 -11.95 -3.52 -9.22
CA HIS A 417 -12.59 -4.65 -9.90
C HIS A 417 -13.29 -4.16 -11.17
N VAL A 418 -12.82 -4.65 -12.32
CA VAL A 418 -13.39 -4.35 -13.64
C VAL A 418 -13.90 -5.66 -14.23
N GLY A 419 -15.19 -5.95 -14.01
CA GLY A 419 -15.74 -7.28 -14.30
C GLY A 419 -15.07 -8.33 -13.41
N ARG A 420 -14.46 -9.35 -14.02
CA ARG A 420 -13.68 -10.39 -13.32
C ARG A 420 -12.17 -10.07 -13.18
N LEU A 421 -11.74 -8.89 -13.60
CA LEU A 421 -10.35 -8.47 -13.46
C LEU A 421 -10.13 -7.72 -12.16
N GLU A 422 -9.03 -8.03 -11.51
CA GLU A 422 -8.47 -7.24 -10.42
C GLU A 422 -7.33 -6.39 -10.99
N VAL A 423 -7.51 -5.07 -11.00
CA VAL A 423 -6.52 -4.12 -11.53
C VAL A 423 -5.85 -3.44 -10.35
N ARG A 424 -4.54 -3.62 -10.23
CA ARG A 424 -3.73 -3.06 -9.14
C ARG A 424 -2.93 -1.87 -9.65
N THR A 425 -3.06 -0.74 -8.96
CA THR A 425 -2.38 0.51 -9.31
C THR A 425 -1.54 1.02 -8.15
N ALA A 426 -0.49 1.77 -8.48
CA ALA A 426 0.28 2.54 -7.52
C ALA A 426 0.48 3.98 -8.02
N GLN A 427 0.51 4.91 -7.08
CA GLN A 427 0.73 6.33 -7.29
C GLN A 427 1.77 6.81 -6.28
N GLU A 428 2.89 7.35 -6.76
CA GLU A 428 3.87 8.04 -5.90
C GLU A 428 3.30 9.38 -5.41
N ASP A 429 3.83 9.94 -4.32
CA ASP A 429 3.37 11.24 -3.81
C ASP A 429 3.51 12.33 -4.89
N GLY A 430 2.39 12.99 -5.22
CA GLY A 430 2.30 13.95 -6.32
C GLY A 430 2.45 13.36 -7.75
N GLY A 431 2.68 12.06 -7.90
CA GLY A 431 2.84 11.38 -9.19
C GLY A 431 1.52 11.00 -9.87
N GLU A 432 1.59 10.58 -11.13
CA GLU A 432 0.43 9.99 -11.82
C GLU A 432 0.17 8.55 -11.37
N GLU A 433 -1.11 8.17 -11.32
CA GLU A 433 -1.50 6.78 -11.09
C GLU A 433 -1.08 5.88 -12.27
N SER A 434 -0.42 4.78 -11.93
CA SER A 434 0.07 3.79 -12.89
C SER A 434 -0.48 2.40 -12.59
N ILE A 435 -0.86 1.65 -13.63
CA ILE A 435 -1.31 0.26 -13.49
C ILE A 435 -0.07 -0.63 -13.49
N GLY A 436 0.19 -1.32 -12.37
CA GLY A 436 1.33 -2.22 -12.25
C GLY A 436 0.99 -3.68 -12.56
N ALA A 437 -0.23 -4.12 -12.23
CA ALA A 437 -0.66 -5.49 -12.46
C ALA A 437 -2.15 -5.58 -12.80
N VAL A 438 -2.48 -6.58 -13.63
CA VAL A 438 -3.83 -7.05 -13.89
C VAL A 438 -3.86 -8.53 -13.53
N CYS A 439 -4.75 -8.90 -12.61
CA CYS A 439 -4.93 -10.27 -12.16
C CYS A 439 -6.26 -10.80 -12.67
N SER A 440 -6.27 -12.00 -13.24
CA SER A 440 -7.51 -12.71 -13.56
C SER A 440 -7.75 -13.82 -12.53
N GLY A 441 -8.88 -13.73 -11.82
CA GLY A 441 -9.30 -14.72 -10.84
C GLY A 441 -10.05 -15.87 -11.50
N PHE A 442 -9.35 -16.70 -12.28
CA PHE A 442 -9.90 -17.97 -12.73
C PHE A 442 -9.38 -19.08 -11.84
N ALA A 443 -10.28 -19.85 -11.23
CA ALA A 443 -9.89 -21.16 -10.73
C ALA A 443 -9.35 -21.99 -11.93
N PRO A 444 -8.30 -22.79 -11.75
CA PRO A 444 -7.85 -23.72 -12.79
C PRO A 444 -8.95 -24.78 -12.98
N GLU A 445 -9.92 -24.50 -13.84
CA GLU A 445 -11.09 -25.34 -14.01
C GLU A 445 -11.01 -26.22 -15.26
N GLU A 446 -11.65 -27.39 -15.09
CA GLU A 446 -11.62 -28.54 -15.97
C GLU A 446 -11.82 -28.18 -17.45
N VAL A 447 -11.13 -28.93 -18.31
CA VAL A 447 -11.36 -28.88 -19.76
C VAL A 447 -12.84 -29.11 -20.02
N SER A 448 -13.51 -28.12 -20.61
CA SER A 448 -14.93 -28.20 -20.98
C SER A 448 -15.20 -29.51 -21.74
N LYS A 449 -16.19 -30.29 -21.28
CA LYS A 449 -16.50 -31.57 -21.92
C LYS A 449 -17.32 -31.30 -23.18
N PRO A 450 -17.17 -32.09 -24.26
CA PRO A 450 -18.01 -31.95 -25.45
C PRO A 450 -19.52 -32.08 -25.16
N SER A 451 -19.89 -32.70 -24.04
CA SER A 451 -21.28 -32.84 -23.59
C SER A 451 -21.84 -31.63 -22.85
N ASP A 452 -21.03 -30.62 -22.55
CA ASP A 452 -21.48 -29.46 -21.78
C ASP A 452 -22.56 -28.70 -22.59
N VAL A 453 -23.65 -28.35 -21.91
CA VAL A 453 -24.77 -27.61 -22.50
C VAL A 453 -24.42 -26.12 -22.54
N ILE A 454 -24.61 -25.49 -23.69
CA ILE A 454 -24.41 -24.06 -23.89
C ILE A 454 -25.66 -23.33 -23.38
N VAL A 455 -25.46 -22.42 -22.44
CA VAL A 455 -26.55 -21.60 -21.86
C VAL A 455 -26.60 -20.21 -22.45
N LYS A 456 -25.50 -19.71 -23.02
CA LYS A 456 -25.46 -18.40 -23.68
C LYS A 456 -24.37 -18.35 -24.73
N ALA A 457 -24.63 -17.64 -25.83
CA ALA A 457 -23.62 -17.31 -26.82
C ALA A 457 -23.56 -15.80 -27.03
N THR A 458 -22.35 -15.24 -27.09
CA THR A 458 -22.13 -13.80 -27.30
C THR A 458 -21.11 -13.60 -28.42
N GLU A 459 -21.49 -12.86 -29.45
CA GLU A 459 -20.61 -12.46 -30.55
C GLU A 459 -19.94 -11.12 -30.21
N TYR A 460 -18.62 -11.10 -30.32
CA TYR A 460 -17.79 -9.93 -30.07
C TYR A 460 -17.05 -9.50 -31.32
N VAL A 461 -16.80 -8.20 -31.42
CA VAL A 461 -15.88 -7.59 -32.39
C VAL A 461 -14.85 -6.73 -31.68
N GLU A 462 -13.59 -6.90 -32.04
CA GLU A 462 -12.47 -6.07 -31.57
C GLU A 462 -11.75 -5.42 -32.75
N ALA A 463 -11.16 -4.25 -32.51
CA ALA A 463 -10.34 -3.58 -33.50
C ALA A 463 -9.01 -4.32 -33.67
N GLU A 464 -8.61 -4.59 -34.91
CA GLU A 464 -7.34 -5.26 -35.23
C GLU A 464 -6.78 -4.67 -36.52
N GLU A 465 -5.60 -4.04 -36.51
CA GLU A 465 -5.11 -3.34 -37.70
C GLU A 465 -4.66 -4.31 -38.84
N PRO A 466 -5.01 -4.05 -40.11
CA PRO A 466 -6.08 -3.17 -40.61
C PRO A 466 -7.43 -3.94 -40.70
N GLY A 467 -8.40 -3.63 -39.84
CA GLY A 467 -9.69 -4.32 -39.83
C GLY A 467 -10.30 -4.56 -38.45
N CYS A 468 -11.14 -5.60 -38.39
CA CYS A 468 -11.82 -6.04 -37.18
C CYS A 468 -11.66 -7.55 -37.05
N HIS A 469 -11.53 -8.01 -35.82
CA HIS A 469 -11.49 -9.43 -35.49
C HIS A 469 -12.78 -9.81 -34.78
N TYR A 470 -13.39 -10.92 -35.21
CA TYR A 470 -14.68 -11.39 -34.69
C TYR A 470 -14.48 -12.75 -34.01
N TYR A 471 -15.10 -12.92 -32.86
CA TYR A 471 -15.07 -14.18 -32.11
C TYR A 471 -16.40 -14.38 -31.37
N VAL A 472 -16.69 -15.63 -31.03
CA VAL A 472 -17.86 -16.00 -30.24
C VAL A 472 -17.41 -16.58 -28.92
N VAL A 473 -18.06 -16.15 -27.85
CA VAL A 473 -17.93 -16.72 -26.51
C VAL A 473 -19.19 -17.54 -26.22
N LEU A 474 -19.00 -18.82 -25.94
CA LEU A 474 -20.05 -19.75 -25.53
C LEU A 474 -19.91 -19.99 -24.03
N GLU A 475 -20.92 -19.61 -23.26
CA GLU A 475 -21.02 -19.90 -21.84
C GLU A 475 -21.78 -21.22 -21.67
N THR A 476 -21.22 -22.14 -20.89
CA THR A 476 -21.81 -23.44 -20.59
C THR A 476 -22.55 -23.42 -19.26
N GLU A 477 -23.44 -24.39 -19.03
CA GLU A 477 -24.20 -24.52 -17.77
C GLU A 477 -23.31 -24.72 -16.55
N MET A 478 -22.11 -25.29 -16.74
CA MET A 478 -21.09 -25.47 -15.70
C MET A 478 -20.31 -24.19 -15.40
N GLY A 479 -20.60 -23.07 -16.06
CA GLY A 479 -19.89 -21.79 -15.89
C GLY A 479 -18.59 -21.66 -16.69
N ASN A 480 -18.25 -22.66 -17.53
CA ASN A 480 -17.10 -22.58 -18.44
C ASN A 480 -17.40 -21.66 -19.62
N PHE A 481 -16.35 -21.01 -20.13
CA PHE A 481 -16.39 -20.17 -21.32
C PHE A 481 -15.56 -20.80 -22.42
N ILE A 482 -16.10 -20.83 -23.63
CA ILE A 482 -15.39 -21.33 -24.80
C ILE A 482 -15.34 -20.21 -25.83
N VAL A 483 -14.12 -19.89 -26.27
CA VAL A 483 -13.89 -18.95 -27.35
C VAL A 483 -13.65 -19.71 -28.63
N THR A 484 -14.39 -19.36 -29.66
CA THR A 484 -14.15 -19.86 -31.01
C THR A 484 -14.03 -18.70 -31.99
N GLU A 485 -12.99 -18.75 -32.82
CA GLU A 485 -12.61 -17.68 -33.73
C GLU A 485 -11.86 -18.21 -34.95
N LYS A 486 -11.96 -17.50 -36.07
CA LYS A 486 -11.15 -17.78 -37.26
C LYS A 486 -10.02 -16.75 -37.34
N LEU A 487 -8.78 -17.22 -37.37
CA LEU A 487 -7.58 -16.40 -37.45
C LEU A 487 -7.34 -15.89 -38.89
N LYS A 488 -6.39 -14.95 -39.05
CA LYS A 488 -6.03 -14.36 -40.37
C LYS A 488 -5.54 -15.39 -41.38
N ASP A 489 -4.91 -16.47 -40.91
CA ASP A 489 -4.45 -17.61 -41.74
C ASP A 489 -5.60 -18.55 -42.16
N GLY A 490 -6.84 -18.25 -41.77
CA GLY A 490 -8.01 -19.07 -42.02
C GLY A 490 -8.18 -20.24 -41.04
N LYS A 491 -7.24 -20.46 -40.11
CA LYS A 491 -7.32 -21.51 -39.10
C LYS A 491 -8.38 -21.14 -38.05
N VAL A 492 -9.21 -22.12 -37.71
CA VAL A 492 -10.14 -22.01 -36.59
C VAL A 492 -9.39 -22.30 -35.29
N ARG A 493 -9.54 -21.41 -34.32
CA ARG A 493 -9.04 -21.58 -32.95
C ARG A 493 -10.23 -21.79 -32.04
N TRP A 494 -10.19 -22.88 -31.28
CA TRP A 494 -11.14 -23.22 -30.23
C TRP A 494 -10.38 -23.27 -28.90
N GLY A 495 -10.75 -22.43 -27.94
CA GLY A 495 -10.09 -22.33 -26.65
C GLY A 495 -11.09 -22.35 -25.51
N ALA A 496 -11.00 -23.36 -24.65
CA ALA A 496 -11.73 -23.40 -23.38
C ALA A 496 -11.02 -22.51 -22.34
N ASN A 497 -11.80 -21.70 -21.63
CA ASN A 497 -11.39 -20.82 -20.54
C ASN A 497 -10.06 -20.06 -20.80
N PRO A 498 -9.94 -19.31 -21.93
CA PRO A 498 -8.69 -18.61 -22.20
C PRO A 498 -8.40 -17.58 -21.11
N LYS A 499 -7.18 -17.61 -20.55
CA LYS A 499 -6.74 -16.83 -19.38
C LYS A 499 -7.02 -15.32 -19.41
N HIS A 500 -7.20 -14.77 -20.61
CA HIS A 500 -7.37 -13.34 -20.84
C HIS A 500 -8.73 -12.99 -21.47
N LEU A 501 -9.71 -13.90 -21.40
CA LEU A 501 -11.02 -13.69 -22.01
C LEU A 501 -11.72 -12.44 -21.49
N GLU A 502 -11.73 -12.24 -20.17
CA GLU A 502 -12.42 -11.10 -19.58
C GLU A 502 -11.80 -9.76 -20.01
N ALA A 503 -10.46 -9.69 -19.99
CA ALA A 503 -9.73 -8.53 -20.49
C ALA A 503 -10.02 -8.30 -21.97
N ARG A 504 -10.09 -9.35 -22.77
CA ARG A 504 -10.45 -9.22 -24.18
C ARG A 504 -11.89 -8.72 -24.38
N ASN A 505 -12.84 -9.28 -23.63
CA ASN A 505 -14.26 -8.93 -23.70
C ASN A 505 -14.52 -7.48 -23.30
N SER A 506 -13.84 -6.99 -22.25
CA SER A 506 -14.01 -5.60 -21.78
C SER A 506 -13.50 -4.56 -22.78
N LEU A 507 -12.58 -4.95 -23.67
CA LEU A 507 -12.06 -4.11 -24.75
C LEU A 507 -12.80 -4.28 -26.08
N ALA A 508 -13.67 -5.29 -26.18
CA ALA A 508 -14.42 -5.63 -27.37
C ALA A 508 -15.84 -5.07 -27.32
N ARG A 509 -16.46 -4.91 -28.49
CA ARG A 509 -17.88 -4.54 -28.62
C ARG A 509 -18.71 -5.79 -28.83
N VAL A 510 -19.81 -5.92 -28.09
CA VAL A 510 -20.81 -6.97 -28.32
C VAL A 510 -21.62 -6.62 -29.57
N THR A 511 -21.68 -7.52 -30.55
CA THR A 511 -22.51 -7.40 -31.76
C THR A 511 -23.78 -8.24 -31.70
N GLY A 512 -23.81 -9.26 -30.83
CA GLY A 512 -25.00 -10.07 -30.56
C GLY A 512 -24.85 -10.89 -29.29
N SER A 513 -25.97 -11.14 -28.61
CA SER A 513 -26.04 -12.04 -27.45
C SER A 513 -27.35 -12.82 -27.52
N VAL A 514 -27.30 -14.12 -27.24
CA VAL A 514 -28.48 -14.98 -27.20
C VAL A 514 -28.40 -15.92 -26.00
N GLU A 515 -29.50 -16.02 -25.26
CA GLU A 515 -29.69 -17.03 -24.23
C GLU A 515 -30.09 -18.36 -24.90
N CYS A 516 -29.35 -19.41 -24.60
CA CYS A 516 -29.49 -20.75 -25.17
C CYS A 516 -30.10 -21.75 -24.18
N ARG A 517 -30.49 -21.31 -22.97
CA ARG A 517 -31.11 -22.18 -21.96
C ARG A 517 -32.35 -22.87 -22.55
N GLY A 518 -32.42 -24.19 -22.38
CA GLY A 518 -33.52 -25.03 -22.89
C GLY A 518 -33.39 -25.46 -24.34
N ALA A 519 -32.43 -24.93 -25.12
CA ALA A 519 -32.18 -25.40 -26.49
C ALA A 519 -31.42 -26.75 -26.53
N CYS A 520 -30.88 -27.20 -25.40
CA CYS A 520 -30.09 -28.43 -25.25
C CYS A 520 -28.91 -28.53 -26.25
N ILE A 521 -28.37 -27.38 -26.67
CA ILE A 521 -27.24 -27.31 -27.61
C ILE A 521 -25.97 -27.62 -26.83
N THR A 522 -25.26 -28.67 -27.21
CA THR A 522 -24.00 -29.05 -26.59
C THR A 522 -22.81 -28.44 -27.31
N VAL A 523 -21.67 -28.38 -26.64
CA VAL A 523 -20.37 -28.02 -27.24
C VAL A 523 -20.08 -28.87 -28.48
N ARG A 524 -20.37 -30.18 -28.40
CA ARG A 524 -20.22 -31.14 -29.51
C ARG A 524 -21.08 -30.77 -30.72
N ASP A 525 -22.28 -30.26 -30.52
CA ASP A 525 -23.17 -29.90 -31.64
C ASP A 525 -22.55 -28.75 -32.47
N ILE A 526 -21.97 -27.76 -31.80
CA ILE A 526 -21.27 -26.67 -32.48
C ILE A 526 -19.99 -27.18 -33.16
N GLN A 527 -19.16 -27.98 -32.48
CA GLN A 527 -17.95 -28.56 -33.06
C GLN A 527 -18.22 -29.47 -34.27
N ASN A 528 -19.30 -30.24 -34.25
CA ASN A 528 -19.65 -31.12 -35.36
C ASN A 528 -20.17 -30.34 -36.58
N SER A 529 -20.83 -29.21 -36.35
CA SER A 529 -21.31 -28.34 -37.43
C SER A 529 -20.17 -27.57 -38.14
N GLU A 530 -19.04 -27.35 -37.46
CA GLU A 530 -17.81 -26.73 -38.02
C GLU A 530 -17.18 -27.53 -39.16
N VAL A 531 -17.44 -28.84 -39.27
CA VAL A 531 -16.72 -29.71 -40.21
C VAL A 531 -17.21 -29.61 -41.66
N ARG A 532 -18.42 -29.10 -41.93
CA ARG A 532 -19.01 -29.18 -43.28
C ARG A 532 -19.38 -27.87 -43.97
N ALA A 533 -19.63 -26.77 -43.25
CA ALA A 533 -20.22 -25.57 -43.88
C ALA A 533 -19.30 -24.35 -44.01
N LEU A 534 -18.19 -24.27 -43.27
CA LEU A 534 -17.38 -23.03 -43.13
C LEU A 534 -15.93 -23.13 -43.69
N LEU A 535 -15.59 -24.23 -44.35
CA LEU A 535 -14.29 -24.42 -45.02
C LEU A 535 -14.20 -23.73 -46.40
N SER A 536 -15.31 -23.22 -46.92
CA SER A 536 -15.34 -22.38 -48.13
C SER A 536 -15.01 -20.93 -47.78
N ASN A 537 -13.77 -20.48 -48.04
CA ASN A 537 -13.25 -19.09 -48.15
C ASN A 537 -13.98 -17.93 -47.41
N CYS A 538 -14.63 -18.21 -46.29
CA CYS A 538 -15.48 -17.23 -45.60
C CYS A 538 -14.62 -16.33 -44.73
N ASP A 539 -14.91 -15.03 -44.76
CA ASP A 539 -14.27 -14.06 -43.87
C ASP A 539 -14.57 -14.37 -42.39
N ARG A 540 -13.76 -13.79 -41.50
CA ARG A 540 -13.82 -14.02 -40.04
C ARG A 540 -15.17 -13.63 -39.44
N ARG A 541 -15.85 -12.65 -40.03
CA ARG A 541 -17.19 -12.20 -39.63
C ARG A 541 -18.25 -13.24 -39.95
N ARG A 542 -18.23 -13.84 -41.15
CA ARG A 542 -19.15 -14.92 -41.54
C ARG A 542 -18.97 -16.14 -40.66
N TYR A 543 -17.72 -16.46 -40.29
CA TYR A 543 -17.45 -17.53 -39.34
C TYR A 543 -18.11 -17.28 -37.99
N ALA A 544 -17.83 -16.13 -37.35
CA ALA A 544 -18.39 -15.81 -36.04
C ALA A 544 -19.93 -15.77 -36.06
N ARG A 545 -20.53 -15.17 -37.10
CA ARG A 545 -21.98 -15.17 -37.31
C ARG A 545 -22.56 -16.57 -37.51
N GLY A 546 -21.84 -17.44 -38.21
CA GLY A 546 -22.24 -18.83 -38.43
C GLY A 546 -22.31 -19.59 -37.12
N VAL A 547 -21.24 -19.52 -36.30
CA VAL A 547 -21.22 -20.13 -34.96
C VAL A 547 -22.31 -19.53 -34.07
N PHE A 548 -22.45 -18.20 -34.04
CA PHE A 548 -23.48 -17.53 -33.24
C PHE A 548 -24.90 -17.97 -33.67
N GLY A 549 -25.16 -18.08 -34.97
CA GLY A 549 -26.43 -18.58 -35.51
C GLY A 549 -26.70 -20.06 -35.18
N LEU A 550 -25.67 -20.88 -35.06
CA LEU A 550 -25.80 -22.27 -34.61
C LEU A 550 -26.23 -22.37 -33.15
N ALA A 551 -25.75 -21.46 -32.30
CA ALA A 551 -26.11 -21.39 -30.89
C ALA A 551 -27.52 -20.83 -30.62
N GLN A 552 -28.14 -20.17 -31.61
CA GLN A 552 -29.51 -19.67 -31.44
C GLN A 552 -30.50 -20.83 -31.22
N PRO A 553 -31.54 -20.64 -30.38
CA PRO A 553 -32.67 -21.56 -30.32
C PRO A 553 -33.25 -21.81 -31.72
N ALA A 554 -33.73 -23.03 -31.99
CA ALA A 554 -34.23 -23.39 -33.32
C ALA A 554 -35.31 -22.42 -33.78
N CYS A 555 -36.20 -22.01 -32.88
CA CYS A 555 -37.25 -21.02 -33.11
C CYS A 555 -36.72 -19.68 -33.63
N ARG A 556 -35.44 -19.33 -33.39
CA ARG A 556 -34.76 -18.09 -33.84
C ARG A 556 -33.92 -18.24 -35.11
N LYS A 557 -33.71 -19.47 -35.60
CA LYS A 557 -32.96 -19.74 -36.84
C LYS A 557 -33.81 -19.48 -38.08
N CYS A 558 -33.16 -19.22 -39.21
CA CYS A 558 -33.85 -19.27 -40.50
C CYS A 558 -34.14 -20.72 -40.94
N TRP A 559 -35.11 -20.93 -41.81
CA TRP A 559 -35.51 -22.28 -42.26
C TRP A 559 -34.33 -23.07 -42.84
N ALA A 560 -33.47 -22.39 -43.59
CA ALA A 560 -32.26 -22.98 -44.17
C ALA A 560 -31.27 -23.48 -43.11
N ALA A 561 -31.22 -22.84 -41.93
CA ALA A 561 -30.34 -23.20 -40.82
C ALA A 561 -30.95 -24.23 -39.85
N LEU A 562 -32.22 -24.60 -40.02
CA LEU A 562 -32.83 -25.70 -39.26
C LEU A 562 -32.29 -27.05 -39.75
N THR A 563 -31.97 -27.92 -38.79
CA THR A 563 -31.73 -29.35 -39.06
C THR A 563 -33.01 -30.04 -39.55
N GLU A 564 -32.88 -31.18 -40.22
CA GLU A 564 -34.05 -31.93 -40.69
C GLU A 564 -35.01 -32.32 -39.55
N ALA A 565 -34.46 -32.68 -38.38
CA ALA A 565 -35.26 -32.95 -37.18
C ALA A 565 -36.02 -31.70 -36.72
N GLN A 566 -35.36 -30.53 -36.67
CA GLN A 566 -36.01 -29.28 -36.31
C GLN A 566 -37.08 -28.87 -37.34
N ARG A 567 -36.85 -29.10 -38.63
CA ARG A 567 -37.87 -28.85 -39.67
C ARG A 567 -39.11 -29.72 -39.42
N ARG A 568 -38.95 -31.01 -39.11
CA ARG A 568 -40.10 -31.87 -38.75
C ARG A 568 -40.86 -31.38 -37.52
N VAL A 569 -40.16 -30.83 -36.53
CA VAL A 569 -40.82 -30.22 -35.35
C VAL A 569 -41.51 -28.90 -35.74
N ALA A 570 -40.92 -28.09 -36.62
CA ALA A 570 -41.56 -26.88 -37.15
C ALA A 570 -42.82 -27.21 -37.97
N GLU A 571 -42.81 -28.32 -38.70
CA GLU A 571 -43.98 -28.85 -39.40
C GLU A 571 -45.09 -29.26 -38.42
N GLN A 572 -44.74 -29.89 -37.28
CA GLN A 572 -45.70 -30.18 -36.20
C GLN A 572 -46.25 -28.92 -35.52
N LEU A 573 -45.44 -27.86 -35.45
CA LEU A 573 -45.89 -26.54 -35.01
C LEU A 573 -46.88 -25.92 -36.02
N GLY A 574 -46.82 -26.33 -37.30
CA GLY A 574 -47.67 -25.85 -38.38
C GLY A 574 -47.00 -24.82 -39.28
N ALA A 575 -45.67 -24.69 -39.22
CA ALA A 575 -44.88 -23.79 -40.05
C ALA A 575 -44.05 -24.59 -41.06
N TRP A 576 -44.36 -24.42 -42.35
CA TRP A 576 -43.80 -25.22 -43.45
C TRP A 576 -43.03 -24.32 -44.42
N GLY A 577 -41.80 -24.71 -44.74
CA GLY A 577 -40.99 -24.03 -45.74
C GLY A 577 -40.49 -22.65 -45.30
N LEU A 578 -39.84 -21.96 -46.24
CA LEU A 578 -39.23 -20.66 -46.02
C LEU A 578 -40.28 -19.60 -45.67
N GLU A 579 -41.33 -19.46 -46.47
CA GLU A 579 -42.41 -18.46 -46.24
C GLU A 579 -43.13 -18.70 -44.90
N GLY A 580 -43.47 -19.95 -44.59
CA GLY A 580 -44.17 -20.29 -43.35
C GLY A 580 -43.37 -20.01 -42.08
N TRP A 581 -42.03 -20.07 -42.16
CA TRP A 581 -41.13 -19.95 -41.01
C TRP A 581 -40.40 -18.61 -40.92
N ASP A 582 -39.72 -18.20 -41.99
CA ASP A 582 -38.89 -16.99 -42.02
C ASP A 582 -39.75 -15.72 -42.13
N GLU A 583 -40.80 -15.76 -42.96
CA GLU A 583 -41.71 -14.63 -43.16
C GLU A 583 -42.88 -14.64 -42.17
N SER A 584 -42.89 -15.61 -41.24
CA SER A 584 -43.96 -15.80 -40.25
C SER A 584 -45.37 -15.93 -40.88
N ALA A 585 -45.46 -16.44 -42.11
CA ALA A 585 -46.73 -16.56 -42.84
C ALA A 585 -47.65 -17.70 -42.34
N ALA A 586 -47.11 -18.64 -41.55
CA ALA A 586 -47.90 -19.74 -41.00
C ALA A 586 -48.93 -19.27 -39.96
N GLN A 587 -50.13 -19.85 -40.00
CA GLN A 587 -51.24 -19.49 -39.09
C GLN A 587 -50.89 -19.67 -37.60
N VAL A 588 -49.92 -20.53 -37.27
CA VAL A 588 -49.48 -20.71 -35.88
C VAL A 588 -48.95 -19.41 -35.27
N TRP A 589 -48.35 -18.54 -36.08
CA TRP A 589 -47.82 -17.27 -35.61
C TRP A 589 -48.91 -16.26 -35.28
N SER A 590 -50.16 -16.41 -35.74
CA SER A 590 -51.25 -15.51 -35.33
C SER A 590 -51.89 -15.91 -34.00
N LYS A 591 -51.52 -17.07 -33.43
CA LYS A 591 -52.05 -17.58 -32.18
C LYS A 591 -51.26 -17.09 -30.97
N GLU A 592 -51.97 -16.70 -29.92
CA GLU A 592 -51.41 -16.52 -28.59
C GLU A 592 -50.94 -17.87 -28.02
N TRP A 593 -50.01 -17.86 -27.06
CA TRP A 593 -49.43 -19.11 -26.51
C TRP A 593 -50.50 -20.08 -25.99
N TRP A 594 -51.55 -19.57 -25.31
CA TRP A 594 -52.65 -20.39 -24.78
C TRP A 594 -53.62 -20.91 -25.85
N GLN A 595 -53.56 -20.37 -27.08
CA GLN A 595 -54.37 -20.82 -28.21
C GLN A 595 -53.69 -21.95 -29.01
N LEU A 596 -52.41 -22.22 -28.72
CA LEU A 596 -51.69 -23.35 -29.30
C LEU A 596 -52.25 -24.66 -28.74
N SER A 597 -52.47 -25.64 -29.62
CA SER A 597 -52.79 -27.01 -29.20
C SER A 597 -51.64 -27.60 -28.37
N ASP A 598 -51.89 -28.66 -27.61
CA ASP A 598 -50.84 -29.28 -26.79
C ASP A 598 -49.67 -29.79 -27.64
N VAL A 599 -49.94 -30.28 -28.86
CA VAL A 599 -48.92 -30.67 -29.84
C VAL A 599 -48.12 -29.45 -30.31
N GLN A 600 -48.78 -28.33 -30.61
CA GLN A 600 -48.11 -27.09 -31.01
C GLN A 600 -47.26 -26.51 -29.88
N ARG A 601 -47.75 -26.50 -28.63
CA ARG A 601 -46.95 -26.06 -27.47
C ARG A 601 -45.74 -26.97 -27.27
N THR A 602 -45.91 -28.28 -27.36
CA THR A 602 -44.81 -29.23 -27.25
C THR A 602 -43.76 -29.01 -28.35
N ALA A 603 -44.20 -28.81 -29.60
CA ALA A 603 -43.32 -28.49 -30.72
C ALA A 603 -42.60 -27.14 -30.53
N ALA A 604 -43.30 -26.10 -30.07
CA ALA A 604 -42.72 -24.80 -29.77
C ALA A 604 -41.64 -24.91 -28.69
N ILE A 605 -41.91 -25.63 -27.59
CA ILE A 605 -40.94 -25.90 -26.53
C ILE A 605 -39.73 -26.66 -27.07
N ALA A 606 -39.95 -27.70 -27.89
CA ALA A 606 -38.88 -28.47 -28.51
C ALA A 606 -38.02 -27.64 -29.49
N LEU A 607 -38.57 -26.55 -30.04
CA LEU A 607 -37.83 -25.58 -30.85
C LEU A 607 -37.16 -24.48 -30.02
N GLY A 608 -37.25 -24.54 -28.68
CA GLY A 608 -36.66 -23.58 -27.76
C GLY A 608 -37.48 -22.29 -27.57
N ALA A 609 -38.80 -22.35 -27.81
CA ALA A 609 -39.71 -21.26 -27.44
C ALA A 609 -40.35 -21.52 -26.06
N ALA A 610 -40.40 -20.49 -25.23
CA ALA A 610 -41.10 -20.46 -23.96
C ALA A 610 -42.32 -19.53 -24.03
N ALA A 611 -43.25 -19.69 -23.09
CA ALA A 611 -44.50 -18.94 -23.06
C ALA A 611 -44.32 -17.41 -23.04
N ASP A 612 -43.31 -16.92 -22.33
CA ASP A 612 -42.93 -15.51 -22.21
C ASP A 612 -42.23 -14.97 -23.48
N SER A 613 -41.50 -15.82 -24.19
CA SER A 613 -40.80 -15.47 -25.44
C SER A 613 -41.67 -15.57 -26.70
N TRP A 614 -42.84 -16.21 -26.63
CA TRP A 614 -43.69 -16.50 -27.80
C TRP A 614 -44.20 -15.23 -28.50
N ASP A 615 -44.59 -14.23 -27.73
CA ASP A 615 -45.07 -12.97 -28.29
C ASP A 615 -43.99 -12.19 -29.05
N GLU A 616 -42.73 -12.34 -28.66
CA GLU A 616 -41.59 -11.74 -29.37
C GLU A 616 -41.34 -12.47 -30.69
N LEU A 617 -41.44 -13.81 -30.69
CA LEU A 617 -41.31 -14.63 -31.90
C LEU A 617 -42.40 -14.32 -32.93
N ARG A 618 -43.65 -14.12 -32.46
CA ARG A 618 -44.76 -13.70 -33.31
C ARG A 618 -44.57 -12.31 -33.90
N ARG A 619 -43.97 -11.39 -33.13
CA ARG A 619 -43.74 -9.99 -33.54
C ARG A 619 -42.47 -9.80 -34.36
N ARG A 620 -41.93 -10.87 -34.98
CA ARG A 620 -40.82 -10.71 -35.91
C ARG A 620 -41.16 -9.60 -36.91
N PRO A 621 -40.32 -8.55 -37.00
CA PRO A 621 -40.48 -7.58 -38.07
C PRO A 621 -40.47 -8.36 -39.37
N GLU A 622 -41.44 -8.12 -40.27
CA GLU A 622 -41.37 -8.56 -41.66
C GLU A 622 -39.91 -8.38 -42.10
N ALA A 623 -39.25 -9.50 -42.41
CA ALA A 623 -37.82 -9.49 -42.69
C ALA A 623 -37.58 -8.42 -43.75
N GLN A 624 -36.88 -7.34 -43.40
CA GLN A 624 -36.50 -6.34 -44.40
C GLN A 624 -35.80 -7.12 -45.52
N PRO A 625 -36.26 -6.99 -46.79
CA PRO A 625 -35.73 -7.78 -47.88
C PRO A 625 -34.21 -7.66 -47.87
N ALA A 626 -33.53 -8.80 -47.90
CA ALA A 626 -32.08 -8.86 -47.83
C ALA A 626 -31.50 -7.83 -48.81
N PRO A 627 -30.55 -6.97 -48.40
CA PRO A 627 -29.98 -5.99 -49.30
C PRO A 627 -29.41 -6.75 -50.49
N ILE A 628 -29.97 -6.51 -51.67
CA ILE A 628 -29.51 -7.08 -52.92
C ILE A 628 -28.05 -6.65 -53.06
N SER A 629 -27.14 -7.62 -52.93
CA SER A 629 -25.71 -7.37 -53.10
C SER A 629 -25.46 -6.97 -54.55
N HIS A 630 -25.09 -5.72 -54.76
CA HIS A 630 -24.40 -5.27 -55.96
C HIS A 630 -22.89 -5.37 -55.77
#